data_AF-A0A9J6A300-F1
#
_entry.id   AF-A0A9J6A300-F1
#
_cell.length_a   1.000
_cell.length_b   1.000
_cell.length_c   1.000
_cell.angle_alpha   90.00
_cell.angle_beta   90.00
_cell.angle_gamma   90.00
#
_symmetry.space_group_name_H-M   'P 1'
#
loop_
_entity.id
_entity.type
_entity.pdbx_description
1 polymer ?
#
loop_
_entity_poly.entity_id
_entity_poly.type
_entity_poly.pdbx_seq_one_letter_code
_entity_poly.pdbx_strand_id
1 'polypeptide(L)'
;MTETKELGDAAFFLGANASLSVQASRCPGIKPNHIYFTEDFYETYLSYEEGGGLDMGVFNLADGSIQPHYNSVSLSRFCPPTWVTPTPY
;
A
#
# COMPACT_ATOMS: atom_id res chain seq x y z
N MET A 1 -0.65 21.17 13.73
CA MET A 1 -0.90 20.03 12.81
C MET A 1 -2.00 19.21 13.44
N THR A 2 -3.04 18.86 12.67
CA THR A 2 -4.22 18.13 13.19
C THR A 2 -4.22 16.75 12.54
N GLU A 3 -4.36 15.71 13.35
CA GLU A 3 -4.53 14.33 12.89
C GLU A 3 -5.96 14.12 12.36
N THR A 4 -6.12 13.27 11.34
CA THR A 4 -7.43 12.86 10.82
C THR A 4 -7.52 11.34 10.76
N LYS A 5 -8.73 10.81 10.95
CA LYS A 5 -9.07 9.38 10.79
C LYS A 5 -9.95 9.14 9.56
N GLU A 6 -10.18 10.18 8.76
CA GLU A 6 -11.09 10.14 7.63
C GLU A 6 -10.47 10.83 6.41
N LEU A 7 -10.44 10.08 5.30
CA LEU A 7 -10.07 10.54 3.96
C LEU A 7 -11.28 10.61 3.01
N GLY A 8 -12.46 10.15 3.44
CA GLY A 8 -13.62 10.00 2.57
C GLY A 8 -13.34 8.99 1.45
N ASP A 9 -13.73 9.32 0.21
CA ASP A 9 -13.54 8.48 -0.98
C ASP A 9 -12.08 8.43 -1.49
N ALA A 10 -11.12 9.01 -0.76
CA ALA A 10 -9.71 8.96 -1.15
C ALA A 10 -9.02 7.72 -0.58
N ALA A 11 -8.04 7.22 -1.33
CA ALA A 11 -7.05 6.25 -0.88
C ALA A 11 -5.65 6.77 -1.25
N PHE A 12 -4.67 6.51 -0.37
CA PHE A 12 -3.28 6.86 -0.64
C PHE A 12 -2.45 5.62 -0.94
N PHE A 13 -1.49 5.76 -1.85
CA PHE A 13 -0.44 4.77 -2.03
C PHE A 13 0.89 5.44 -1.72
N LEU A 14 1.67 4.80 -0.85
CA LEU A 14 2.96 5.27 -0.37
C LEU A 14 4.01 4.21 -0.73
N GLY A 15 5.05 4.62 -1.43
CA GLY A 15 6.16 3.73 -1.74
C GLY A 15 7.43 4.50 -2.03
N ALA A 16 8.54 3.78 -2.17
CA ALA A 16 9.88 4.36 -2.31
C ALA A 16 10.01 5.37 -3.46
N ASN A 17 9.32 5.12 -4.58
CA ASN A 17 9.47 5.94 -5.78
C ASN A 17 8.51 7.13 -5.81
N ALA A 18 7.25 6.91 -5.46
CA ALA A 18 6.23 7.93 -5.54
C ALA A 18 5.09 7.65 -4.55
N SER A 19 4.43 8.74 -4.16
CA SER A 19 3.17 8.71 -3.45
C SER A 19 2.07 9.27 -4.33
N LEU A 20 0.88 8.67 -4.29
CA LEU A 20 -0.27 9.10 -5.08
C LEU A 20 -1.56 9.02 -4.26
N SER A 21 -2.53 9.83 -4.65
CA SER A 21 -3.90 9.81 -4.14
C SER A 21 -4.84 9.46 -5.28
N VAL A 22 -5.78 8.56 -5.03
CA VAL A 22 -6.83 8.20 -5.98
C VAL A 22 -8.20 8.35 -5.35
N GLN A 23 -9.19 8.55 -6.21
CA GLN A 23 -10.58 8.37 -5.86
C GLN A 23 -10.89 6.86 -5.87
N ALA A 24 -11.09 6.26 -4.71
CA ALA A 24 -11.27 4.82 -4.54
C ALA A 24 -12.45 4.29 -5.35
N SER A 25 -13.57 5.02 -5.40
CA SER A 25 -14.73 4.66 -6.21
C SER A 25 -14.46 4.52 -7.72
N ARG A 26 -13.35 5.05 -8.25
CA ARG A 26 -12.93 4.90 -9.66
C ARG A 26 -11.92 3.79 -9.89
N CYS A 27 -11.50 3.08 -8.84
CA CYS A 27 -10.43 2.10 -8.88
C CYS A 27 -10.95 0.77 -8.31
N PRO A 28 -11.32 -0.20 -9.16
CA PRO A 28 -11.83 -1.49 -8.70
C PRO A 28 -10.87 -2.17 -7.71
N GLY A 29 -11.41 -2.61 -6.57
CA GLY A 29 -10.64 -3.27 -5.52
C GLY A 29 -9.94 -2.32 -4.54
N ILE A 30 -9.97 -1.01 -4.76
CA ILE A 30 -9.42 -0.02 -3.84
C ILE A 30 -10.47 0.38 -2.81
N LYS A 31 -10.09 0.36 -1.54
CA LYS A 31 -10.95 0.72 -0.41
C LYS A 31 -10.76 2.22 -0.10
N PRO A 32 -11.85 3.00 0.06
CA PRO A 32 -11.77 4.38 0.52
C PRO A 32 -11.28 4.43 1.98
N ASN A 33 -10.69 5.54 2.41
CA ASN A 33 -10.14 5.71 3.76
C ASN A 33 -9.02 4.69 4.13
N HIS A 34 -8.22 4.29 3.14
CA HIS A 34 -7.10 3.37 3.34
C HIS A 34 -5.78 3.94 2.79
N ILE A 35 -4.68 3.49 3.37
CA ILE A 35 -3.31 3.76 2.92
C ILE A 35 -2.67 2.44 2.53
N TYR A 36 -2.24 2.34 1.28
CA TYR A 36 -1.51 1.22 0.72
C TYR A 36 -0.03 1.58 0.75
N PHE A 37 0.77 0.91 1.58
CA PHE A 37 2.18 1.22 1.71
C PHE A 37 3.07 0.06 1.28
N THR A 38 4.20 0.40 0.68
CA THR A 38 5.23 -0.54 0.26
C THR A 38 6.55 -0.22 0.93
N GLU A 39 7.41 -1.22 1.06
CA GLU A 39 8.68 -1.11 1.76
C GLU A 39 9.62 -0.13 1.05
N ASP A 40 10.40 0.62 1.81
CA ASP A 40 11.28 1.68 1.30
C ASP A 40 12.76 1.27 1.24
N PHE A 41 13.12 0.15 1.88
CA PHE A 41 14.51 -0.19 2.13
C PHE A 41 15.04 -1.34 1.27
N TYR A 42 15.40 -1.04 0.03
CA TYR A 42 15.89 -2.05 -0.93
C TYR A 42 17.23 -2.71 -0.56
N GLU A 43 18.05 -2.05 0.26
CA GLU A 43 19.40 -2.51 0.59
C GLU A 43 19.40 -3.77 1.46
N THR A 44 18.33 -4.03 2.21
CA THR A 44 18.19 -5.20 3.08
C THR A 44 17.53 -6.40 2.42
N TYR A 45 16.92 -6.25 1.24
CA TYR A 45 16.18 -7.35 0.61
C TYR A 45 17.06 -8.55 0.25
N LEU A 46 18.37 -8.32 0.08
CA LEU A 46 19.35 -9.36 -0.20
C LEU A 46 20.00 -9.95 1.06
N SER A 47 19.81 -9.31 2.23
CA SER A 47 20.41 -9.74 3.50
C SER A 47 19.52 -10.65 4.34
N TYR A 48 18.21 -10.66 4.11
CA TYR A 48 17.25 -11.50 4.84
C TYR A 48 16.91 -12.77 4.05
N GLU A 49 16.85 -13.92 4.72
CA GLU A 49 16.45 -15.19 4.09
C GLU A 49 15.00 -15.14 3.58
N GLU A 50 14.16 -14.40 4.30
CA GLU A 50 12.75 -14.15 3.99
C GLU A 50 12.54 -13.19 2.80
N GLY A 51 13.61 -12.51 2.35
CA GLY A 51 13.56 -11.50 1.29
C GLY A 51 13.04 -10.14 1.77
N GLY A 52 12.53 -9.35 0.83
CA GLY A 52 11.90 -8.05 1.10
C GLY A 52 10.36 -8.13 1.05
N GLY A 53 9.71 -6.99 1.32
CA GLY A 53 8.26 -6.87 1.28
C GLY A 53 7.57 -7.39 2.53
N LEU A 54 8.29 -7.42 3.66
CA LEU A 54 7.76 -7.79 4.97
C LEU A 54 7.08 -6.60 5.66
N ASP A 55 7.56 -5.39 5.41
CA ASP A 55 6.98 -4.15 5.95
C ASP A 55 6.08 -3.47 4.91
N MET A 56 5.05 -4.19 4.49
CA MET A 56 4.09 -3.74 3.49
C MET A 56 2.67 -4.09 3.91
N GLY A 57 1.72 -3.21 3.58
CA GLY A 57 0.33 -3.53 3.84
C GLY A 57 -0.64 -2.45 3.45
N VAL A 58 -1.87 -2.69 3.91
CA VAL A 58 -3.01 -1.81 3.76
C VAL A 58 -3.46 -1.39 5.15
N PHE A 59 -3.26 -0.11 5.46
CA PHE A 59 -3.69 0.50 6.70
C PHE A 59 -5.09 1.08 6.54
N ASN A 60 -6.01 0.68 7.42
CA ASN A 60 -7.36 1.24 7.51
C ASN A 60 -7.37 2.41 8.50
N LEU A 61 -7.67 3.62 8.03
CA LEU A 61 -7.64 4.82 8.88
C LEU A 61 -8.74 4.83 9.94
N ALA A 62 -9.85 4.11 9.71
CA ALA A 62 -11.00 4.11 10.60
C ALA A 62 -10.71 3.36 11.91
N ASP A 63 -10.07 2.19 11.82
CA ASP A 63 -9.82 1.30 12.97
C ASP A 63 -8.34 1.12 13.31
N GLY A 64 -7.43 1.63 12.48
CA GLY A 64 -5.99 1.53 12.67
C GLY A 64 -5.42 0.13 12.40
N SER A 65 -6.18 -0.77 11.78
CA SER A 65 -5.71 -2.11 11.44
C SER A 65 -4.78 -2.09 10.23
N ILE A 66 -3.81 -3.01 10.21
CA ILE A 66 -2.94 -3.27 9.06
C ILE A 66 -3.27 -4.67 8.54
N GLN A 67 -3.57 -4.75 7.25
CA GLN A 67 -3.76 -6.01 6.53
C GLN A 67 -2.63 -6.22 5.52
N PRO A 68 -2.20 -7.46 5.26
CA PRO A 68 -1.22 -7.70 4.20
C PRO A 68 -1.86 -7.43 2.83
N HIS A 69 -1.04 -7.04 1.84
CA HIS A 69 -1.51 -6.89 0.44
C HIS A 69 -1.97 -8.22 -0.19
N TYR A 70 -1.41 -9.33 0.29
CA TYR A 70 -1.62 -10.68 -0.22
C TYR A 70 -1.72 -11.67 0.95
N ASN A 71 -2.48 -12.75 0.76
CA ASN A 71 -2.69 -13.78 1.80
C ASN A 71 -1.44 -14.65 2.08
N SER A 72 -0.36 -14.47 1.32
CA SER A 72 0.91 -15.20 1.44
C SER A 72 2.07 -14.23 1.59
N VAL A 73 3.26 -14.74 1.91
CA VAL A 73 4.48 -13.94 1.79
C VAL A 73 4.75 -13.54 0.35
N SER A 74 5.28 -12.33 0.15
CA SER A 74 5.83 -11.91 -1.14
C SER A 74 7.00 -12.83 -1.49
N LEU A 75 6.99 -13.42 -2.68
CA LEU A 75 8.15 -14.16 -3.21
C LEU A 75 9.13 -13.24 -3.95
N SER A 76 8.80 -11.94 -4.06
CA SER A 76 9.64 -10.97 -4.72
C SER A 76 10.75 -10.50 -3.78
N ARG A 77 12.01 -10.62 -4.24
CA ARG A 77 13.17 -10.00 -3.57
C ARG A 77 13.26 -8.49 -3.80
N PHE A 78 12.26 -7.91 -4.46
CA PHE A 78 12.12 -6.48 -4.67
C PHE A 78 10.75 -6.04 -4.19
N CYS A 79 10.64 -4.80 -3.75
CA CYS A 79 9.37 -4.21 -3.36
C CYS A 79 8.36 -4.33 -4.53
N PRO A 80 7.25 -5.09 -4.39
CA PRO A 80 6.30 -5.25 -5.47
C PRO A 80 5.65 -3.90 -5.77
N PRO A 81 5.62 -3.52 -7.06
CA PRO A 81 5.04 -2.24 -7.45
C PRO A 81 3.54 -2.20 -7.12
N THR A 82 3.08 -1.12 -6.49
CA THR A 82 1.65 -0.87 -6.31
C THR A 82 1.10 -0.26 -7.59
N TRP A 83 0.33 -1.06 -8.34
CA TRP A 83 -0.35 -0.60 -9.54
C TRP A 83 -1.80 -0.30 -9.24
N VAL A 84 -2.28 0.87 -9.68
CA VAL A 84 -3.71 1.17 -9.78
C VAL A 84 -4.04 1.24 -11.26
N THR A 85 -4.98 0.40 -11.71
CA THR A 85 -5.51 0.49 -13.08
C THR A 85 -6.84 1.23 -13.01
N PRO A 86 -6.95 2.45 -13.56
CA PRO A 86 -8.23 3.13 -13.68
C PRO A 86 -9.15 2.29 -14.58
N THR A 87 -10.46 2.31 -14.34
CA THR A 87 -11.39 1.70 -15.31
C THR A 87 -11.27 2.43 -16.65
N PRO A 88 -11.05 1.71 -17.77
CA PRO A 88 -11.22 2.29 -19.08
C PRO A 88 -12.70 2.69 -19.23
N TYR A 89 -12.92 3.90 -19.75
CA TYR A 89 -14.25 4.42 -20.07
C TYR A 89 -14.99 3.53 -21.08
#